data_AF-W6QGR2-F1
#
_entry.id   AF-W6QGR2-F1
#
_cell.length_a   1.000
_cell.length_b   1.000
_cell.length_c   1.000
_cell.angle_alpha   90.00
_cell.angle_beta   90.00
_cell.angle_gamma   90.00
#
_symmetry.space_group_name_H-M   'P 1'
#
loop_
_entity.id
_entity.type
_entity.pdbx_description
1 polymer ?
#
loop_
_entity_poly.entity_id
_entity_poly.type
_entity_poly.pdbx_seq_one_letter_code
_entity_poly.pdbx_strand_id
1 'polypeptide(L)'
;MGLFQSYIGKFNDVQTPVLAMSHTVPRLVSNQKHIVQFEAWRETYRRQMNSWKLQLERARFDVGSRRFAVTADGRKLMPPPPQQVSLTCNYCTSPLTQHDASSQVSTTKGAETVHPTAGNPLAPTVMSGTVCPRCGRHMPRCGICTLWLGSPDPMSRASSAADAEAGSREPTETEVMRRFVVFCIHCNHGFHASHANDWFKRHKICPVAECNCICDR
;
A
#
# COMPACT_ATOMS: atom_id res chain seq x y z
N MET A 1 -15.85 28.44 -10.03
CA MET A 1 -15.20 28.55 -8.70
C MET A 1 -15.93 29.45 -7.72
N GLY A 2 -16.53 30.58 -8.15
CA GLY A 2 -17.20 31.52 -7.23
C GLY A 2 -18.24 30.89 -6.30
N LEU A 3 -19.09 29.99 -6.81
CA LEU A 3 -20.09 29.26 -6.00
C LEU A 3 -19.47 28.53 -4.80
N PHE A 4 -18.45 27.69 -5.05
CA PHE A 4 -17.77 26.95 -3.99
C PHE A 4 -16.98 27.84 -3.04
N GLN A 5 -16.35 28.91 -3.55
CA GLN A 5 -15.68 29.89 -2.71
C GLN A 5 -16.66 30.60 -1.75
N SER A 6 -17.83 31.01 -2.24
CA SER A 6 -18.89 31.61 -1.42
C SER A 6 -19.49 30.62 -0.43
N TYR A 7 -19.65 29.35 -0.82
CA TYR A 7 -20.07 28.28 0.07
C TYR A 7 -19.08 28.09 1.23
N ILE A 8 -17.78 27.99 0.94
CA ILE A 8 -16.73 27.90 1.97
C ILE A 8 -16.78 29.14 2.87
N GLY A 9 -16.89 30.34 2.30
CA GLY A 9 -16.96 31.58 3.09
C GLY A 9 -18.17 31.63 4.03
N LYS A 10 -19.31 31.05 3.63
CA LYS A 10 -20.55 31.05 4.42
C LYS A 10 -20.58 29.95 5.48
N PHE A 11 -20.15 28.74 5.14
CA PHE A 11 -20.31 27.54 5.98
C PHE A 11 -19.02 27.07 6.63
N ASN A 12 -17.88 27.62 6.22
CA ASN A 12 -16.54 27.17 6.62
C ASN A 12 -16.31 25.66 6.36
N ASP A 13 -17.04 25.10 5.40
CA ASP A 13 -16.97 23.71 4.99
C ASP A 13 -16.20 23.60 3.67
N VAL A 14 -14.94 23.16 3.78
CA VAL A 14 -14.07 22.89 2.63
C VAL A 14 -14.23 21.47 2.08
N GLN A 15 -14.77 20.55 2.88
CA GLN A 15 -14.93 19.14 2.50
C GLN A 15 -15.89 19.02 1.31
N THR A 16 -17.06 19.63 1.39
CA THR A 16 -18.10 19.53 0.34
C THR A 16 -17.58 19.99 -1.03
N PRO A 17 -16.98 21.19 -1.17
CA PRO A 17 -16.32 21.61 -2.41
C PRO A 17 -15.25 20.64 -2.89
N VAL A 18 -14.35 20.16 -2.01
CA VAL A 18 -13.24 19.28 -2.41
C VAL A 18 -13.77 17.95 -2.94
N LEU A 19 -14.75 17.34 -2.27
CA LEU A 19 -15.35 16.08 -2.70
C LEU A 19 -16.08 16.25 -4.05
N ALA A 20 -16.92 17.29 -4.18
CA ALA A 20 -17.65 17.54 -5.43
C ALA A 20 -16.71 17.83 -6.60
N MET A 21 -15.69 18.66 -6.38
CA MET A 21 -14.79 19.09 -7.43
C MET A 21 -13.76 18.03 -7.84
N SER A 22 -13.47 17.04 -6.99
CA SER A 22 -12.56 15.93 -7.32
C SER A 22 -12.99 15.12 -8.55
N HIS A 23 -14.28 15.15 -8.91
CA HIS A 23 -14.79 14.51 -10.13
C HIS A 23 -14.51 15.30 -11.42
N THR A 24 -14.23 16.59 -11.30
CA THR A 24 -14.18 17.52 -12.43
C THR A 24 -12.84 18.24 -12.57
N VAL A 25 -12.04 18.38 -11.51
CA VAL A 25 -10.71 18.98 -11.54
C VAL A 25 -9.65 17.88 -11.41
N PRO A 26 -8.63 17.81 -12.28
CA PRO A 26 -8.35 18.68 -13.44
C PRO A 26 -8.99 18.18 -14.75
N ARG A 27 -9.88 17.18 -14.71
CA ARG A 27 -10.38 16.48 -15.90
C ARG A 27 -11.21 17.33 -16.87
N LEU A 28 -12.19 18.07 -16.35
CA LEU A 28 -13.11 18.93 -17.10
C LEU A 28 -12.75 20.42 -16.92
N VAL A 29 -12.25 20.77 -15.74
CA VAL A 29 -11.81 22.14 -15.43
C VAL A 29 -10.30 22.23 -15.54
N SER A 30 -9.84 22.72 -16.69
CA SER A 30 -8.41 22.79 -17.04
C SER A 30 -7.77 24.17 -16.80
N ASN A 31 -8.56 25.16 -16.36
CA ASN A 31 -8.03 26.50 -16.09
C ASN A 31 -7.05 26.47 -14.93
N GLN A 32 -5.80 26.88 -15.16
CA GLN A 32 -4.71 26.82 -14.18
C GLN A 32 -5.05 27.52 -12.87
N LYS A 33 -5.72 28.69 -12.91
CA LYS A 33 -6.13 29.41 -11.70
C LYS A 33 -7.10 28.58 -10.85
N HIS A 34 -8.03 27.89 -11.50
CA HIS A 34 -9.00 27.04 -10.81
C HIS A 34 -8.35 25.77 -10.26
N ILE A 35 -7.40 25.18 -10.99
CA ILE A 35 -6.62 24.03 -10.50
C ILE A 35 -5.88 24.38 -9.22
N VAL A 36 -5.12 25.48 -9.23
CA VAL A 36 -4.36 25.95 -8.04
C VAL A 36 -5.29 26.24 -6.86
N GLN A 37 -6.44 26.88 -7.10
CA GLN A 37 -7.42 27.14 -6.04
C GLN A 37 -7.99 25.84 -5.45
N PHE A 38 -8.34 24.87 -6.30
CA PHE A 38 -8.80 23.56 -5.86
C PHE A 38 -7.71 22.81 -5.07
N GLU A 39 -6.46 22.85 -5.51
CA GLU A 39 -5.33 22.23 -4.79
C GLU A 39 -5.15 22.82 -3.39
N ALA A 40 -5.30 24.14 -3.24
CA ALA A 40 -5.24 24.80 -1.93
C ALA A 40 -6.38 24.35 -0.99
N TRP A 41 -7.61 24.21 -1.51
CA TRP A 41 -8.74 23.68 -0.74
C TRP A 41 -8.52 22.21 -0.38
N ARG A 42 -8.08 21.40 -1.34
CA ARG A 42 -7.78 19.98 -1.15
C ARG A 42 -6.72 19.78 -0.07
N GLU A 43 -5.65 20.58 -0.07
CA GLU A 43 -4.61 20.47 0.95
C GLU A 43 -5.11 20.92 2.33
N THR A 44 -5.99 21.92 2.37
CA THR A 44 -6.66 22.33 3.62
C THR A 44 -7.54 21.22 4.18
N TYR A 45 -8.31 20.55 3.35
CA TYR A 45 -9.11 19.38 3.74
C TYR A 45 -8.21 18.22 4.25
N ARG A 46 -7.10 17.93 3.57
CA ARG A 46 -6.13 16.92 4.02
C ARG A 46 -5.51 17.25 5.38
N ARG A 47 -5.19 18.53 5.62
CA ARG A 47 -4.70 19.00 6.93
C ARG A 47 -5.75 18.79 8.03
N GLN A 48 -7.02 19.09 7.78
CA GLN A 48 -8.11 18.86 8.74
C GLN A 48 -8.25 17.36 9.08
N MET A 49 -8.27 16.49 8.07
CA MET A 49 -8.33 15.03 8.30
C MET A 49 -7.14 14.54 9.15
N ASN A 50 -5.93 15.03 8.89
CA ASN A 50 -4.77 14.68 9.71
C ASN A 50 -4.92 15.16 11.16
N SER A 51 -5.42 16.38 11.40
CA SER A 51 -5.60 16.90 12.75
C SER A 51 -6.62 16.09 13.57
N TRP A 52 -7.59 15.46 12.89
CA TRP A 52 -8.56 14.58 13.51
C TRP A 52 -8.10 13.11 13.58
N LYS A 53 -6.85 12.80 13.21
CA LYS A 53 -6.31 11.44 13.15
C LYS A 53 -7.14 10.52 12.24
N LEU A 54 -7.61 11.06 11.11
CA LEU A 54 -8.33 10.32 10.07
C LEU A 54 -7.39 9.97 8.90
N GLN A 55 -6.22 9.39 9.19
CA GLN A 55 -5.21 9.08 8.17
C GLN A 55 -5.71 8.04 7.15
N LEU A 56 -6.52 7.06 7.59
CA LEU A 56 -7.10 6.06 6.70
C LEU A 56 -8.13 6.67 5.74
N GLU A 57 -9.01 7.53 6.24
CA GLU A 57 -9.99 8.22 5.38
C GLU A 57 -9.31 9.18 4.41
N ARG A 58 -8.24 9.87 4.85
CA ARG A 58 -7.39 10.65 3.95
C ARG A 58 -6.80 9.78 2.84
N ALA A 59 -6.26 8.61 3.16
CA ALA A 59 -5.70 7.70 2.17
C ALA A 59 -6.76 7.22 1.17
N ARG A 60 -7.96 6.87 1.66
CA ARG A 60 -9.12 6.51 0.82
C ARG A 60 -9.50 7.66 -0.13
N PHE A 61 -9.57 8.89 0.38
CA PHE A 61 -9.83 10.08 -0.43
C PHE A 61 -8.73 10.32 -1.49
N ASP A 62 -7.45 10.23 -1.12
CA ASP A 62 -6.34 10.44 -2.05
C ASP A 62 -6.32 9.37 -3.16
N VAL A 63 -6.66 8.11 -2.86
CA VAL A 63 -6.81 7.04 -3.85
C VAL A 63 -8.05 7.26 -4.72
N GLY A 64 -9.19 7.61 -4.11
CA GLY A 64 -10.46 7.82 -4.81
C GLY A 64 -10.40 9.00 -5.78
N SER A 65 -9.90 10.15 -5.33
CA SER A 65 -9.75 11.35 -6.17
C SER A 65 -8.86 11.11 -7.39
N ARG A 66 -7.79 10.30 -7.26
CA ARG A 66 -6.93 9.90 -8.39
C ARG A 66 -7.66 9.07 -9.44
N ARG A 67 -8.64 8.25 -9.05
CA ARG A 67 -9.46 7.47 -10.01
C ARG A 67 -10.30 8.38 -10.91
N PHE A 68 -10.74 9.54 -10.42
CA PHE A 68 -11.53 10.49 -11.21
C PHE A 68 -10.65 11.34 -12.15
N ALA A 69 -9.39 11.55 -11.81
CA ALA A 69 -8.44 12.34 -12.58
C ALA A 69 -7.77 11.53 -13.72
N VAL A 70 -8.60 10.88 -14.54
CA VAL A 70 -8.18 10.09 -15.71
C VAL A 70 -8.98 10.56 -16.93
N THR A 71 -8.31 10.80 -18.06
CA THR A 71 -8.97 11.17 -19.34
C THR A 71 -9.67 9.97 -19.97
N ALA A 72 -10.52 10.22 -20.98
CA ALA A 72 -11.13 9.14 -21.77
C ALA A 72 -10.08 8.20 -22.39
N ASP A 73 -8.93 8.75 -22.80
CA ASP A 73 -7.81 8.00 -23.37
C ASP A 73 -6.93 7.30 -22.30
N GLY A 74 -7.33 7.31 -21.03
CA GLY A 74 -6.60 6.64 -19.94
C GLY A 74 -5.41 7.43 -19.38
N ARG A 75 -5.19 8.67 -19.80
CA ARG A 75 -4.09 9.50 -19.28
C ARG A 75 -4.39 9.94 -17.85
N LYS A 76 -3.48 9.63 -16.93
CA LYS A 76 -3.54 10.08 -15.53
C LYS A 76 -3.16 11.55 -15.43
N LEU A 77 -4.00 12.34 -14.79
CA LEU A 77 -3.83 13.80 -14.67
C LEU A 77 -3.25 14.23 -13.32
N MET A 78 -3.22 13.33 -12.35
CA MET A 78 -2.57 13.57 -11.06
C MET A 78 -1.44 12.56 -10.85
N PRO A 79 -0.26 13.03 -10.39
CA PRO A 79 0.84 12.13 -10.12
C PRO A 79 0.51 11.16 -8.96
N PRO A 80 1.07 9.94 -8.98
CA PRO A 80 1.03 9.08 -7.80
C PRO A 80 1.73 9.73 -6.62
N PRO A 81 1.28 9.46 -5.37
CA PRO A 81 2.10 9.76 -4.20
C PRO A 81 3.49 9.12 -4.37
N PRO A 82 4.57 9.82 -3.98
CA PRO A 82 5.90 9.23 -4.02
C PRO A 82 5.94 7.99 -3.12
N GLN A 83 6.67 6.96 -3.54
CA GLN A 83 6.89 5.78 -2.72
C GLN A 83 7.60 6.19 -1.42
N GLN A 84 6.93 6.00 -0.28
CA GLN A 84 7.48 6.39 1.03
C GLN A 84 8.29 5.26 1.68
N VAL A 85 8.01 4.00 1.33
CA VAL A 85 8.66 2.81 1.89
C VAL A 85 9.01 1.86 0.75
N SER A 86 10.22 1.31 0.80
CA SER A 86 10.70 0.29 -0.14
C SER A 86 11.27 -0.89 0.62
N LEU A 87 11.01 -2.10 0.12
CA LEU A 87 11.62 -3.32 0.65
C LEU A 87 12.95 -3.56 -0.08
N THR A 88 14.01 -3.86 0.67
CA THR A 88 15.34 -4.15 0.12
C THR A 88 15.79 -5.56 0.49
N CYS A 89 16.69 -6.12 -0.31
CA CYS A 89 17.35 -7.37 0.02
C CYS A 89 18.36 -7.16 1.16
N ASN A 90 18.30 -7.95 2.24
CA ASN A 90 19.28 -7.87 3.33
C ASN A 90 20.72 -8.21 2.91
N TYR A 91 20.91 -8.83 1.75
CA TYR A 91 22.24 -9.21 1.25
C TYR A 91 22.81 -8.19 0.26
N CYS A 92 22.15 -8.00 -0.89
CA CYS A 92 22.65 -7.10 -1.94
C CYS A 92 22.07 -5.67 -1.86
N THR A 93 21.29 -5.39 -0.81
CA THR A 93 20.65 -4.07 -0.49
C THR A 93 19.78 -3.48 -1.58
N SER A 94 19.54 -4.22 -2.65
CA SER A 94 18.83 -3.77 -3.83
C SER A 94 17.32 -3.83 -3.59
N PRO A 95 16.54 -2.87 -4.12
CA PRO A 95 15.08 -2.87 -3.97
C PRO A 95 14.46 -4.14 -4.54
N LEU A 96 13.55 -4.77 -3.80
CA LEU A 96 12.84 -5.97 -4.23
C LEU A 96 11.75 -5.67 -5.27
N THR A 97 11.35 -4.41 -5.42
CA THR A 97 10.35 -3.95 -6.39
C THR A 97 10.92 -3.73 -7.79
N GLN A 98 12.25 -3.76 -7.95
CA GLN A 98 12.91 -3.62 -9.24
C GLN A 98 13.20 -4.99 -9.83
N HIS A 99 12.34 -5.45 -10.75
CA HIS A 99 12.74 -6.44 -11.73
C HIS A 99 13.52 -5.70 -12.82
N ASP A 100 14.82 -5.96 -12.95
CA ASP A 100 15.60 -5.57 -14.13
C ASP A 100 15.11 -6.42 -15.33
N ALA A 101 13.95 -6.07 -15.89
CA ALA A 101 13.57 -6.51 -17.22
C ALA A 101 14.33 -5.65 -18.24
N SER A 102 15.63 -5.90 -18.37
CA SER A 102 16.40 -5.34 -19.48
C SER A 102 16.02 -6.09 -20.76
N SER A 103 14.93 -5.66 -21.39
CA SER A 103 14.73 -5.72 -22.84
C SER A 103 13.53 -4.86 -23.21
N GLN A 104 13.85 -3.67 -23.72
CA GLN A 104 12.98 -2.82 -24.55
C GLN A 104 11.72 -2.27 -23.86
N VAL A 105 11.80 -1.00 -23.43
CA VAL A 105 11.08 0.13 -24.05
C VAL A 105 11.22 1.32 -23.10
N SER A 106 11.89 2.36 -23.61
CA SER A 106 11.73 3.77 -23.32
C SER A 106 11.53 4.22 -21.86
N THR A 107 12.51 4.98 -21.39
CA THR A 107 12.43 5.95 -20.30
C THR A 107 11.25 6.94 -20.47
N THR A 108 10.04 6.52 -20.10
CA THR A 108 8.96 7.45 -19.78
C THR A 108 8.97 7.68 -18.27
N LYS A 109 9.47 8.85 -17.85
CA LYS A 109 9.21 9.42 -16.53
C LYS A 109 7.68 9.44 -16.33
N GLY A 110 7.14 8.48 -15.58
CA GLY A 110 5.69 8.37 -15.37
C GLY A 110 5.09 6.96 -15.34
N ALA A 111 5.88 5.90 -15.49
CA ALA A 111 5.37 4.55 -15.26
C ALA A 111 5.07 4.35 -13.77
N GLU A 112 3.79 4.47 -13.40
CA GLU A 112 3.32 4.02 -12.10
C GLU A 112 3.59 2.53 -11.96
N THR A 113 4.43 2.14 -11.01
CA THR A 113 4.38 0.79 -10.44
C THR A 113 3.08 0.67 -9.67
N VAL A 114 1.97 0.49 -10.39
CA VAL A 114 0.77 -0.09 -9.79
C VAL A 114 1.18 -1.51 -9.42
N HIS A 115 1.55 -1.74 -8.16
CA HIS A 115 1.54 -3.08 -7.62
C HIS A 115 0.06 -3.46 -7.57
N PRO A 116 -0.45 -4.37 -8.43
CA PRO A 116 -1.81 -4.84 -8.31
C PRO A 116 -1.93 -5.43 -6.90
N THR A 117 -2.67 -4.75 -6.02
CA THR A 117 -3.01 -5.28 -4.68
C THR A 117 -4.19 -6.24 -4.83
N ALA A 118 -4.11 -7.12 -5.83
CA ALA A 118 -4.90 -8.34 -5.90
C ALA A 118 -3.92 -9.48 -5.58
N GLY A 119 -3.52 -9.57 -4.31
CA GLY A 119 -2.49 -10.49 -3.82
C GLY A 119 -1.35 -9.81 -3.05
N ASN A 120 -0.65 -10.61 -2.23
CA ASN A 120 0.55 -10.22 -1.50
C ASN A 120 1.63 -9.73 -2.50
N PRO A 121 2.24 -8.54 -2.33
CA PRO A 121 3.28 -8.01 -3.24
C PRO A 121 4.54 -8.89 -3.35
N LEU A 122 4.65 -9.92 -2.50
CA LEU A 122 5.72 -10.91 -2.50
C LEU A 122 5.23 -12.30 -2.93
N ALA A 123 3.97 -12.46 -3.36
CA ALA A 123 3.43 -13.78 -3.69
C ALA A 123 4.27 -14.47 -4.77
N PRO A 124 4.93 -15.59 -4.46
CA PRO A 124 5.62 -16.36 -5.47
C PRO A 124 4.59 -17.11 -6.31
N THR A 125 4.86 -17.27 -7.60
CA THR A 125 4.15 -18.19 -8.49
C THR A 125 4.40 -19.67 -8.17
N VAL A 126 5.19 -19.97 -7.12
CA VAL A 126 5.62 -21.32 -6.73
C VAL A 126 5.90 -21.41 -5.23
N MET A 127 5.72 -22.60 -4.64
CA MET A 127 5.87 -22.88 -3.20
C MET A 127 7.29 -22.65 -2.61
N SER A 128 8.26 -22.17 -3.41
CA SER A 128 9.66 -21.99 -3.03
C SER A 128 9.97 -20.66 -2.30
N GLY A 129 8.95 -19.83 -2.05
CA GLY A 129 9.12 -18.51 -1.42
C GLY A 129 9.63 -17.44 -2.39
N THR A 130 9.64 -16.18 -1.94
CA THR A 130 10.13 -15.06 -2.75
C THR A 130 11.65 -15.02 -2.73
N VAL A 131 12.27 -14.86 -3.90
CA VAL A 131 13.72 -14.67 -4.06
C VAL A 131 14.02 -13.24 -4.49
N CYS A 132 15.19 -12.73 -4.13
CA CYS A 132 15.65 -11.45 -4.63
C CYS A 132 15.87 -11.54 -6.15
N PRO A 133 15.26 -10.64 -6.95
CA PRO A 133 15.40 -10.69 -8.41
C PRO A 133 16.81 -10.38 -8.90
N ARG A 134 17.65 -9.75 -8.06
CA ARG A 134 19.02 -9.35 -8.43
C ARG A 134 20.09 -10.37 -8.06
N CYS A 135 20.00 -10.98 -6.87
CA CYS A 135 21.02 -11.91 -6.37
C CYS A 135 20.54 -13.36 -6.19
N GLY A 136 19.25 -13.63 -6.45
CA GLY A 136 18.66 -14.98 -6.35
C GLY A 136 18.48 -15.51 -4.92
N ARG A 137 18.90 -14.76 -3.90
CA ARG A 137 18.79 -15.20 -2.50
C ARG A 137 17.36 -15.15 -1.99
N HIS A 138 16.93 -16.16 -1.26
CA HIS A 138 15.62 -16.20 -0.61
C HIS A 138 15.42 -15.04 0.38
N MET A 139 14.15 -14.67 0.57
CA MET A 139 13.74 -13.77 1.65
C MET A 139 14.15 -14.30 3.03
N PRO A 140 14.21 -13.46 4.08
CA PRO A 140 14.47 -13.93 5.44
C PRO A 140 13.45 -15.00 5.89
N ARG A 141 13.83 -15.83 6.86
CA ARG A 141 12.93 -16.81 7.47
C ARG A 141 12.04 -16.13 8.52
N CYS A 142 10.82 -16.65 8.69
CA CYS A 142 9.94 -16.27 9.77
C CYS A 142 10.58 -16.66 11.12
N GLY A 143 10.67 -15.73 12.07
CA GLY A 143 11.25 -16.01 13.39
C GLY A 143 10.43 -16.95 14.30
N ILE A 144 9.30 -17.48 13.82
CA ILE A 144 8.43 -18.43 14.55
C ILE A 144 8.45 -19.80 13.87
N CYS A 145 7.98 -19.89 12.62
CA CYS A 145 7.89 -21.18 11.92
C CYS A 145 9.15 -21.53 11.11
N THR A 146 10.14 -20.63 11.03
CA THR A 146 11.39 -20.80 10.27
C THR A 146 11.25 -20.98 8.75
N LEU A 147 10.04 -20.90 8.21
CA LEU A 147 9.78 -20.94 6.77
C LEU A 147 10.13 -19.61 6.09
N TRP A 148 10.42 -19.64 4.79
CA TRP A 148 10.77 -18.45 4.02
C TRP A 148 9.60 -17.47 3.92
N LEU A 149 9.85 -16.21 4.25
CA LEU A 149 8.85 -15.16 4.12
C LEU A 149 8.46 -14.96 2.66
N GLY A 150 7.19 -14.64 2.44
CA GLY A 150 6.61 -14.45 1.11
C GLY A 150 6.07 -15.74 0.50
N SER A 151 6.45 -16.93 0.99
CA SER A 151 5.64 -18.13 0.76
C SER A 151 4.36 -18.08 1.59
N PRO A 152 3.20 -18.53 1.06
CA PRO A 152 2.02 -18.71 1.88
C PRO A 152 2.33 -19.78 2.94
N ASP A 153 2.03 -19.48 4.21
CA ASP A 153 2.27 -20.41 5.31
C ASP A 153 1.45 -21.69 5.08
N PRO A 154 2.07 -22.87 4.89
CA PRO A 154 1.35 -24.11 4.58
C PRO A 154 0.38 -24.51 5.70
N MET A 155 0.58 -24.02 6.92
CA MET A 155 -0.30 -24.26 8.06
C MET A 155 -1.47 -23.27 8.14
N SER A 156 -1.41 -22.19 7.37
CA SER A 156 -2.49 -21.22 7.27
C SER A 156 -3.60 -21.78 6.38
N ARG A 157 -4.83 -21.81 6.91
CA ARG A 157 -6.03 -22.16 6.12
C ARG A 157 -6.28 -21.22 4.93
N ALA A 158 -5.56 -20.10 4.85
CA ALA A 158 -5.58 -19.17 3.71
C ALA A 158 -4.65 -19.58 2.56
N SER A 159 -3.92 -20.70 2.70
CA SER A 159 -2.92 -21.21 1.76
C SER A 159 -3.33 -22.53 1.11
N SER A 160 -4.37 -23.19 1.63
CA SER A 160 -4.88 -24.43 1.06
C SER A 160 -5.58 -24.15 -0.27
N ALA A 161 -5.28 -24.95 -1.29
CA ALA A 161 -5.98 -25.03 -2.57
C ALA A 161 -7.51 -25.28 -2.46
N ALA A 162 -8.04 -25.42 -1.25
CA ALA A 162 -9.47 -25.47 -0.94
C ALA A 162 -10.23 -24.16 -1.29
N ASP A 163 -9.53 -23.04 -1.50
CA ASP A 163 -10.15 -21.80 -2.03
C ASP A 163 -10.52 -21.91 -3.53
N ALA A 164 -10.05 -22.93 -4.25
CA ALA A 164 -10.41 -23.14 -5.65
C ALA A 164 -11.81 -23.75 -5.83
N GLU A 165 -12.36 -24.40 -4.79
CA GLU A 165 -13.70 -25.05 -4.85
C GLU A 165 -14.78 -24.35 -4.00
N ALA A 166 -14.40 -23.39 -3.15
CA ALA A 166 -15.37 -22.55 -2.44
C ALA A 166 -15.70 -21.31 -3.26
N GLY A 167 -16.82 -21.34 -3.98
CA GLY A 167 -17.25 -20.31 -4.92
C GLY A 167 -17.09 -18.86 -4.43
N SER A 168 -16.61 -18.00 -5.35
CA SER A 168 -16.72 -16.53 -5.44
C SER A 168 -17.09 -15.72 -4.19
N ARG A 169 -16.53 -16.00 -3.01
CA ARG A 169 -16.69 -15.15 -1.82
C ARG A 169 -15.50 -14.21 -1.73
N GLU A 170 -15.77 -12.91 -1.70
CA GLU A 170 -14.75 -11.90 -1.40
C GLU A 170 -14.07 -12.25 -0.06
N PRO A 171 -12.74 -12.41 -0.04
CA PRO A 171 -12.03 -12.70 1.20
C PRO A 171 -12.16 -11.51 2.15
N THR A 172 -12.41 -11.78 3.43
CA THR A 172 -12.48 -10.74 4.46
C THR A 172 -11.12 -10.05 4.61
N GLU A 173 -11.12 -8.79 5.06
CA GLU A 173 -9.86 -8.05 5.32
C GLU A 173 -8.90 -8.84 6.23
N THR A 174 -9.43 -9.58 7.21
CA THR A 174 -8.64 -10.43 8.11
C THR A 174 -8.00 -11.63 7.41
N GLU A 175 -8.68 -12.24 6.43
CA GLU A 175 -8.14 -13.35 5.64
C GLU A 175 -7.02 -12.86 4.71
N VAL A 176 -7.20 -11.67 4.12
CA VAL A 176 -6.16 -11.01 3.32
C VAL A 176 -4.96 -10.65 4.19
N MET A 177 -5.18 -10.07 5.37
CA MET A 177 -4.09 -9.67 6.27
C MET A 177 -3.19 -10.83 6.70
N ARG A 178 -3.76 -12.02 6.92
CA ARG A 178 -3.00 -13.23 7.30
C ARG A 178 -1.96 -13.64 6.25
N ARG A 179 -2.14 -13.26 4.99
CA ARG A 179 -1.22 -13.57 3.88
C ARG A 179 -0.01 -12.64 3.81
N PHE A 180 0.04 -11.58 4.62
CA PHE A 180 1.16 -10.64 4.62
C PHE A 180 2.35 -11.12 5.44
N VAL A 181 3.49 -10.49 5.16
CA VAL A 181 4.68 -10.52 6.00
C VAL A 181 4.70 -9.26 6.84
N VAL A 182 5.19 -9.37 8.08
CA VAL A 182 5.37 -8.23 8.99
C VAL A 182 6.80 -8.23 9.50
N PHE A 183 7.35 -7.04 9.74
CA PHE A 183 8.71 -6.87 10.24
C PHE A 183 8.68 -5.93 11.43
N CYS A 184 9.50 -6.24 12.44
CA CYS A 184 9.75 -5.27 13.49
C CYS A 184 10.70 -4.18 12.96
N ILE A 185 10.31 -2.92 13.09
CA ILE A 185 11.12 -1.77 12.65
C ILE A 185 12.40 -1.56 13.48
N HIS A 186 12.51 -2.22 14.64
CA HIS A 186 13.66 -2.08 15.54
C HIS A 186 14.71 -3.17 15.33
N CYS A 187 14.31 -4.44 15.26
CA CYS A 187 15.25 -5.55 15.07
C CYS A 187 15.30 -6.11 13.65
N ASN A 188 14.42 -5.65 12.75
CA ASN A 188 14.28 -6.13 11.37
C ASN A 188 13.99 -7.64 11.22
N HIS A 189 13.64 -8.34 12.31
CA HIS A 189 13.13 -9.70 12.23
C HIS A 189 11.74 -9.72 11.60
N GLY A 190 11.55 -10.65 10.67
CA GLY A 190 10.33 -10.82 9.90
C GLY A 190 9.51 -12.03 10.31
N PHE A 191 8.21 -11.95 10.12
CA PHE A 191 7.24 -12.98 10.48
C PHE A 191 6.11 -13.07 9.45
N HIS A 192 5.48 -14.23 9.35
CA HIS A 192 4.14 -14.30 8.76
C HIS A 192 3.16 -13.54 9.67
N ALA A 193 2.27 -12.76 9.09
CA ALA A 193 1.34 -11.91 9.84
C ALA A 193 0.47 -12.73 10.83
N SER A 194 0.04 -13.93 10.43
CA SER A 194 -0.68 -14.87 11.32
C SER A 194 0.14 -15.23 12.56
N HIS A 195 1.36 -15.71 12.37
CA HIS A 195 2.25 -16.12 13.46
C HIS A 195 2.61 -14.96 14.38
N ALA A 196 2.94 -13.79 13.83
CA ALA A 196 3.19 -12.60 14.63
C ALA A 196 1.98 -12.23 15.48
N ASN A 197 0.79 -12.19 14.88
CA ASN A 197 -0.44 -11.87 15.60
C ASN A 197 -0.70 -12.85 16.76
N ASP A 198 -0.46 -14.15 16.57
CA ASP A 198 -0.69 -15.14 17.61
C ASP A 198 0.37 -15.09 18.73
N TRP A 199 1.64 -14.87 18.39
CA TRP A 199 2.72 -14.70 19.37
C TRP A 199 2.52 -13.43 20.20
N PHE A 200 2.31 -12.28 19.55
CA PHE A 200 2.26 -10.98 20.22
C PHE A 200 0.97 -10.72 21.01
N LYS A 201 -0.05 -11.57 20.90
CA LYS A 201 -1.18 -11.60 21.85
C LYS A 201 -0.76 -11.98 23.26
N ARG A 202 0.30 -12.79 23.41
CA ARG A 202 0.74 -13.36 24.70
C ARG A 202 2.13 -12.88 25.12
N HIS A 203 2.95 -12.49 24.17
CA HIS A 203 4.35 -12.11 24.38
C HIS A 203 4.63 -10.72 23.83
N LYS A 204 5.63 -10.02 24.39
CA LYS A 204 6.06 -8.70 23.90
C LYS A 204 7.46 -8.70 23.29
N ILE A 205 8.22 -9.75 23.58
CA ILE A 205 9.62 -9.87 23.18
C ILE A 205 9.69 -10.68 21.88
N CYS A 206 10.67 -10.34 21.04
CA CYS A 206 10.99 -11.07 19.82
C CYS A 206 11.23 -12.57 20.11
N PRO A 207 10.62 -13.50 19.35
CA PRO A 207 10.84 -14.93 19.53
C PRO A 207 12.20 -15.42 19.01
N VAL A 208 12.94 -14.59 18.27
CA VAL A 208 14.25 -14.96 17.73
C VAL A 208 15.26 -15.05 18.89
N ALA A 209 15.99 -16.17 18.94
CA ALA A 209 17.00 -16.41 19.96
C ALA A 209 17.97 -15.22 20.09
N GLU A 210 18.34 -14.90 21.32
CA GLU A 210 19.27 -13.81 21.68
C GLU A 210 18.77 -12.39 21.32
N CYS A 211 17.53 -12.25 20.83
CA CYS A 211 16.92 -10.95 20.56
C CYS A 211 16.05 -10.48 21.73
N ASN A 212 16.50 -9.46 22.46
CA ASN A 212 15.73 -8.85 23.56
C ASN A 212 14.84 -7.66 23.12
N CYS A 213 14.53 -7.57 21.83
CA CYS A 213 13.73 -6.46 21.28
C CYS A 213 12.25 -6.60 21.70
N ILE A 214 11.65 -5.49 22.15
CA ILE A 214 10.21 -5.39 22.42
C ILE A 214 9.52 -5.07 21.09
N CYS A 215 8.83 -6.06 20.52
CA CYS A 215 8.26 -6.03 19.16
C CYS A 215 6.73 -5.96 19.13
N ASP A 216 6.05 -5.71 20.25
CA ASP A 216 4.58 -5.58 20.32
C ASP A 216 4.03 -4.22 19.86
N ARG A 217 4.90 -3.34 19.36
CA ARG A 217 4.60 -1.96 18.96
C ARG A 217 4.86 -1.73 17.48
#